data_AF-A0A433U2H5-F1
#
_entry.id   AF-A0A433U2H5-F1
#
_cell.length_a   1.000
_cell.length_b   1.000
_cell.length_c   1.000
_cell.angle_alpha   90.00
_cell.angle_beta   90.00
_cell.angle_gamma   90.00
#
_symmetry.space_group_name_H-M   'P 1'
#
loop_
_entity.id
_entity.type
_entity.pdbx_description
1 polymer ?
#
loop_
_entity_poly.entity_id
_entity_poly.type
_entity_poly.pdbx_seq_one_letter_code
_entity_poly.pdbx_strand_id
1 'polypeptide(L)'
;MILIIMMWLMITMSVMMMMMKMMLRRMKLMMMLKVKRKRKSKKTCHTQNMNCFTHDNDHWKTPPYWNYGPFCFCSNANNNTYWCLRTINQTHDFVYCEFITTFMSFYDLRTDPHQLRNAVTDLNYGVLQQLHEELELMKTCRGRQECALRSSATR
;
A
#
# COMPACT_ATOMS: atom_id res chain seq x y z
N MET A 1 45.00 47.56 29.51
CA MET A 1 45.12 46.14 29.08
C MET A 1 43.82 45.36 29.28
N ILE A 2 43.23 45.35 30.49
CA ILE A 2 41.99 44.61 30.80
C ILE A 2 40.80 45.00 29.90
N LEU A 3 40.58 46.31 29.67
CA LEU A 3 39.50 46.80 28.79
C LEU A 3 39.65 46.33 27.34
N ILE A 4 40.88 46.24 26.83
CA ILE A 4 41.17 45.76 25.46
C ILE A 4 40.87 44.27 25.36
N ILE A 5 41.29 43.49 26.36
CA ILE A 5 41.01 42.04 26.44
C ILE A 5 39.51 41.78 26.53
N MET A 6 38.78 42.54 27.36
CA MET A 6 37.33 42.46 27.48
C MET A 6 36.64 42.81 26.17
N MET A 7 37.07 43.88 25.49
CA MET A 7 36.50 44.28 24.20
C MET A 7 36.77 43.23 23.12
N TRP A 8 37.96 42.63 23.10
CA TRP A 8 38.31 41.55 22.16
C TRP A 8 37.47 40.29 22.42
N LEU A 9 37.30 39.89 23.69
CA LEU A 9 36.41 38.79 24.08
C LEU A 9 34.96 39.06 23.67
N MET A 10 34.45 40.28 23.89
CA MET A 10 33.10 40.66 23.45
C MET A 10 32.93 40.61 21.93
N ILE A 11 33.93 41.04 21.17
CA ILE A 11 33.91 40.94 19.69
C ILE A 11 33.90 39.46 19.27
N THR A 12 34.77 38.61 19.84
CA THR A 12 34.81 37.17 19.51
C THR A 12 33.51 36.45 19.87
N MET A 13 32.91 36.73 21.01
CA MET A 13 31.61 36.17 21.42
C MET A 13 30.48 36.63 20.50
N SER A 14 30.50 37.90 20.07
CA SER A 14 29.52 38.44 19.12
C SER A 14 29.63 37.76 17.75
N VAL A 15 30.85 37.55 17.25
CA VAL A 15 31.11 36.83 15.99
C VAL A 15 30.68 35.36 16.10
N MET A 16 31.03 34.67 17.20
CA MET A 16 30.62 33.28 17.45
C MET A 16 29.09 33.15 17.52
N MET A 17 28.41 34.05 18.23
CA MET A 17 26.94 34.10 18.28
C MET A 17 26.33 34.34 16.89
N MET A 18 26.94 35.19 16.06
CA MET A 18 26.50 35.43 14.68
C MET A 18 26.62 34.17 13.82
N MET A 19 27.75 33.45 13.92
CA MET A 19 27.95 32.17 13.22
C MET A 19 26.93 31.11 13.66
N MET A 20 26.69 30.96 14.96
CA MET A 20 25.71 30.01 15.49
C MET A 20 24.28 30.32 15.01
N LYS A 21 23.89 31.61 14.98
CA LYS A 21 22.61 32.06 14.40
C LYS A 21 22.50 31.73 12.90
N MET A 22 23.58 31.89 12.13
CA MET A 22 23.60 31.52 10.70
C MET A 22 23.45 30.01 10.50
N MET A 23 24.12 29.17 11.30
CA MET A 23 23.97 27.72 11.24
C MET A 23 22.54 27.28 11.56
N LEU A 24 21.93 27.85 12.60
CA LEU A 24 20.55 27.54 12.98
C LEU A 24 19.55 27.93 11.89
N ARG A 25 19.77 29.08 11.21
CA ARG A 25 18.99 29.51 10.04
C ARG A 25 19.13 28.54 8.87
N ARG A 26 20.34 28.05 8.59
CA ARG A 26 20.59 27.03 7.55
C ARG A 26 19.89 25.70 7.88
N MET A 27 19.95 25.23 9.12
CA MET A 27 19.24 24.02 9.56
C MET A 27 17.73 24.15 9.42
N LYS A 28 17.15 25.29 9.85
CA LYS A 28 15.72 25.58 9.67
C LYS A 28 15.31 25.60 8.20
N LEU A 29 16.12 26.20 7.32
CA LEU A 29 15.87 26.22 5.88
C LEU A 29 15.88 24.80 5.29
N MET A 30 16.88 23.98 5.62
CA MET A 30 16.96 22.58 5.19
C MET A 30 15.75 21.76 5.65
N MET A 31 15.31 21.95 6.89
CA MET A 31 14.11 21.30 7.43
C MET A 31 12.85 21.72 6.68
N MET A 32 12.67 23.01 6.41
CA MET A 32 11.55 23.54 5.61
C MET A 32 11.54 22.98 4.18
N LEU A 33 12.70 22.88 3.53
CA LEU A 33 12.83 22.30 2.19
C LEU A 33 12.49 20.79 2.18
N LYS A 34 12.91 20.03 3.18
CA LYS A 34 12.52 18.61 3.36
C LYS A 34 11.01 18.46 3.52
N VAL A 35 10.37 19.30 4.35
CA VAL A 35 8.90 19.28 4.55
C VAL A 35 8.18 19.65 3.25
N LYS A 36 8.65 20.66 2.51
CA LYS A 36 8.09 21.02 1.19
C LYS A 36 8.20 19.89 0.17
N ARG A 37 9.35 19.19 0.10
CA ARG A 37 9.51 18.00 -0.76
C ARG A 37 8.53 16.88 -0.40
N LYS A 38 8.40 16.54 0.90
CA LYS A 38 7.42 15.54 1.36
C LYS A 38 5.98 15.92 1.00
N ARG A 39 5.60 17.19 1.19
CA ARG A 39 4.27 17.69 0.80
C ARG A 39 4.04 17.63 -0.71
N LYS A 40 5.05 17.96 -1.53
CA LYS A 40 4.97 17.86 -3.00
C LYS A 40 4.80 16.40 -3.44
N SER A 41 5.58 15.48 -2.87
CA SER A 41 5.44 14.04 -3.10
C SER A 41 4.06 13.50 -2.75
N LYS A 42 3.48 13.94 -1.62
CA LYS A 42 2.13 13.55 -1.21
C LYS A 42 1.05 14.08 -2.17
N LYS A 43 1.25 15.26 -2.76
CA LYS A 43 0.33 15.82 -3.76
C LYS A 43 0.43 15.11 -5.12
N THR A 44 1.61 14.68 -5.54
CA THR A 44 1.81 14.00 -6.83
C THR A 44 1.31 12.56 -6.84
N CYS A 45 1.13 11.97 -5.66
CA CYS A 45 0.76 10.57 -5.51
C CYS A 45 -0.69 10.32 -5.10
N HIS A 46 -1.52 11.36 -5.04
CA HIS A 46 -2.92 11.24 -4.66
C HIS A 46 -3.80 11.23 -5.90
N THR A 47 -4.06 10.05 -6.45
CA THR A 47 -5.08 9.86 -7.50
C THR A 47 -6.46 9.88 -6.86
N GLN A 48 -7.42 10.58 -7.47
CA GLN A 48 -8.78 10.70 -6.94
C GLN A 48 -9.39 9.30 -6.75
N ASN A 49 -9.93 9.04 -5.54
CA ASN A 49 -10.55 7.79 -5.07
C ASN A 49 -9.63 6.57 -4.89
N MET A 50 -8.29 6.72 -5.04
CA MET A 50 -7.32 5.63 -4.83
C MET A 50 -6.58 5.78 -3.50
N ASN A 51 -6.32 4.65 -2.83
CA ASN A 51 -5.31 4.60 -1.77
C ASN A 51 -3.93 4.39 -2.38
N CYS A 52 -3.22 5.49 -2.62
CA CYS A 52 -1.89 5.50 -3.22
C CYS A 52 -0.81 5.95 -2.22
N PHE A 53 0.33 5.29 -2.27
CA PHE A 53 1.50 5.52 -1.42
C PHE A 53 2.70 5.88 -2.30
N THR A 54 3.55 6.79 -1.80
CA THR A 54 4.85 7.03 -2.44
C THR A 54 5.86 6.05 -1.88
N HIS A 55 6.51 5.30 -2.76
CA HIS A 55 7.66 4.46 -2.46
C HIS A 55 8.92 5.08 -3.06
N ASP A 56 10.07 4.81 -2.47
CA ASP A 56 11.37 5.24 -2.96
C ASP A 56 12.39 4.09 -2.81
N ASN A 57 13.65 4.38 -3.11
CA ASN A 57 14.72 3.38 -3.07
C ASN A 57 14.95 2.79 -1.66
N ASP A 58 14.45 3.46 -0.61
CA ASP A 58 14.63 3.03 0.77
C ASP A 58 13.44 2.24 1.32
N HIS A 59 12.41 1.98 0.50
CA HIS A 59 11.19 1.31 0.96
C HIS A 59 11.42 -0.16 1.32
N TRP A 60 12.08 -0.94 0.46
CA TRP A 60 12.35 -2.36 0.70
C TRP A 60 13.57 -2.53 1.60
N LYS A 61 13.39 -3.20 2.74
CA LYS A 61 14.49 -3.51 3.69
C LYS A 61 15.18 -4.83 3.38
N THR A 62 14.55 -5.68 2.58
CA THR A 62 15.06 -6.96 2.11
C THR A 62 15.01 -7.02 0.58
N PRO A 63 15.90 -7.77 -0.07
CA PRO A 63 15.87 -7.96 -1.52
C PRO A 63 14.52 -8.54 -2.02
N PRO A 64 14.11 -8.24 -3.26
CA PRO A 64 14.78 -7.36 -4.23
C PRO A 64 14.61 -5.88 -3.87
N TYR A 65 15.69 -5.11 -4.02
CA TYR A 65 15.68 -3.67 -3.77
C TYR A 65 15.19 -2.88 -4.99
N TRP A 66 14.53 -1.75 -4.75
CA TRP A 66 14.13 -0.80 -5.79
C TRP A 66 15.17 0.32 -5.94
N ASN A 67 15.61 0.61 -7.17
CA ASN A 67 16.67 1.58 -7.43
C ASN A 67 16.30 2.65 -8.49
N TYR A 68 15.07 2.67 -8.99
CA TYR A 68 14.63 3.55 -10.08
C TYR A 68 14.01 4.88 -9.60
N GLY A 69 14.15 5.24 -8.33
CA GLY A 69 13.70 6.52 -7.77
C GLY A 69 12.28 6.49 -7.21
N PRO A 70 11.70 7.63 -6.81
CA PRO A 70 10.38 7.66 -6.20
C PRO A 70 9.28 7.30 -7.20
N PHE A 71 8.38 6.42 -6.81
CA PHE A 71 7.21 6.05 -7.60
C PHE A 71 5.94 5.98 -6.76
N CYS A 72 4.80 5.93 -7.44
CA CYS A 72 3.50 5.79 -6.81
C CYS A 72 3.01 4.36 -6.93
N PHE A 73 2.69 3.77 -5.77
CA PHE A 73 2.06 2.47 -5.67
C PHE A 73 0.64 2.66 -5.18
N CYS A 74 -0.34 2.26 -5.98
CA CYS A 74 -1.74 2.31 -5.62
C CYS A 74 -2.23 0.89 -5.46
N SER A 75 -2.49 0.48 -4.22
CA SER A 75 -2.88 -0.89 -3.89
C SER A 75 -4.30 -1.25 -4.31
N ASN A 76 -5.12 -0.24 -4.63
CA ASN A 76 -6.51 -0.42 -5.02
C ASN A 76 -6.75 0.18 -6.41
N ALA A 77 -7.78 -0.29 -7.11
CA ALA A 77 -8.39 0.38 -8.26
C ALA A 77 -9.64 1.16 -7.80
N ASN A 78 -9.94 2.28 -8.47
CA ASN A 78 -11.01 3.21 -8.08
C ASN A 78 -12.41 2.58 -8.11
N ASN A 79 -12.56 1.52 -8.91
CA ASN A 79 -13.59 0.52 -8.76
C ASN A 79 -12.87 -0.79 -8.43
N ASN A 80 -13.42 -1.63 -7.57
CA ASN A 80 -12.90 -3.00 -7.49
C ASN A 80 -13.09 -3.62 -8.87
N THR A 81 -12.01 -3.77 -9.64
CA THR A 81 -12.07 -4.30 -11.02
C THR A 81 -12.42 -5.79 -11.04
N TYR A 82 -12.48 -6.41 -9.86
CA TYR A 82 -12.82 -7.79 -9.63
C TYR A 82 -13.44 -7.99 -8.24
N TRP A 83 -14.12 -9.12 -8.07
CA TRP A 83 -14.55 -9.66 -6.78
C TRP A 83 -14.04 -11.08 -6.63
N CYS A 84 -13.72 -11.50 -5.40
CA CYS A 84 -13.21 -12.84 -5.15
C CYS A 84 -13.91 -13.54 -3.99
N LEU A 85 -14.03 -14.86 -4.12
CA LEU A 85 -14.27 -15.82 -3.05
C LEU A 85 -12.96 -16.34 -2.50
N ARG A 86 -12.87 -16.43 -1.17
CA ARG A 86 -11.77 -17.10 -0.48
C ARG A 86 -12.36 -18.17 0.42
N THR A 87 -12.00 -19.43 0.16
CA THR A 87 -12.48 -20.56 0.95
C THR A 87 -11.29 -21.25 1.61
N ILE A 88 -11.29 -21.29 2.94
CA ILE A 88 -10.27 -21.96 3.76
C ILE A 88 -10.99 -22.92 4.70
N ASN A 89 -10.80 -24.21 4.46
CA ASN A 89 -11.31 -25.29 5.30
C ASN A 89 -10.36 -26.50 5.26
N GLN A 90 -10.63 -27.55 6.03
CA GLN A 90 -9.81 -28.75 6.11
C GLN A 90 -9.61 -29.43 4.73
N THR A 91 -10.62 -29.35 3.87
CA THR A 91 -10.64 -30.01 2.56
C THR A 91 -10.37 -29.07 1.39
N HIS A 92 -10.67 -27.78 1.53
CA HIS A 92 -10.61 -26.81 0.44
C HIS A 92 -9.80 -25.60 0.85
N ASP A 93 -8.88 -25.19 -0.02
CA ASP A 93 -8.10 -23.99 0.15
C ASP A 93 -7.92 -23.32 -1.22
N PHE A 94 -8.84 -22.46 -1.61
CA PHE A 94 -8.81 -21.86 -2.95
C PHE A 94 -9.23 -20.38 -2.96
N VAL A 95 -8.93 -19.73 -4.08
CA VAL A 95 -9.36 -18.39 -4.44
C VAL A 95 -10.03 -18.44 -5.81
N TYR A 96 -11.26 -17.95 -5.89
CA TYR A 96 -12.00 -17.75 -7.15
C TYR A 96 -12.26 -16.25 -7.33
N CYS A 97 -12.05 -15.71 -8.52
CA CYS A 97 -12.28 -14.29 -8.80
C CYS A 97 -12.95 -14.07 -10.15
N GLU A 98 -13.82 -13.05 -10.20
CA GLU A 98 -14.45 -12.56 -11.41
C GLU A 98 -14.14 -11.08 -11.61
N PHE A 99 -13.65 -10.76 -12.81
CA PHE A 99 -13.32 -9.41 -13.22
C PHE A 99 -14.49 -8.80 -13.99
N ILE A 100 -14.61 -7.47 -13.95
CA ILE A 100 -15.63 -6.73 -14.73
C ILE A 100 -15.50 -7.02 -16.24
N THR A 101 -14.30 -7.37 -16.70
CA THR A 101 -14.01 -7.77 -18.08
C THR A 101 -14.50 -9.18 -18.43
N THR A 102 -15.22 -9.86 -17.54
CA THR A 102 -15.63 -11.28 -17.63
C THR A 102 -14.48 -12.30 -17.59
N PHE A 103 -13.25 -11.83 -17.36
CA PHE A 103 -12.14 -12.73 -17.05
C PHE A 103 -12.39 -13.38 -15.69
N MET A 104 -12.21 -14.70 -15.63
CA MET A 104 -12.38 -15.49 -14.42
C MET A 104 -11.06 -16.17 -14.07
N SER A 105 -10.76 -16.28 -12.78
CA SER A 105 -9.59 -16.99 -12.32
C SER A 105 -9.89 -17.87 -11.13
N PHE A 106 -9.33 -19.08 -11.13
CA PHE A 106 -9.40 -20.01 -10.01
C PHE A 106 -7.99 -20.52 -9.68
N TYR A 107 -7.66 -20.54 -8.39
CA TYR A 107 -6.40 -21.06 -7.88
C TYR A 107 -6.66 -21.93 -6.65
N ASP A 108 -6.26 -23.20 -6.71
CA ASP A 108 -6.20 -24.09 -5.55
C ASP A 108 -4.85 -23.93 -4.86
N LEU A 109 -4.85 -23.30 -3.69
CA LEU A 109 -3.64 -22.96 -2.94
C LEU A 109 -2.97 -24.18 -2.28
N ARG A 110 -3.63 -25.35 -2.25
CA ARG A 110 -2.98 -26.60 -1.81
C ARG A 110 -2.02 -27.13 -2.85
N THR A 111 -2.31 -26.89 -4.13
CA THR A 111 -1.54 -27.43 -5.26
C THR A 111 -0.72 -26.34 -5.96
N ASP A 112 -1.20 -25.10 -5.96
CA ASP A 112 -0.53 -23.91 -6.50
C ASP A 112 -0.47 -22.77 -5.46
N PRO A 113 0.41 -22.88 -4.43
CA PRO A 113 0.52 -21.89 -3.35
C PRO A 113 0.91 -20.48 -3.83
N HIS A 114 1.48 -20.37 -5.03
CA HIS A 114 1.95 -19.13 -5.61
C HIS A 114 1.03 -18.59 -6.72
N GLN A 115 -0.10 -19.26 -6.97
CA GLN A 115 -1.15 -18.81 -7.89
C GLN A 115 -0.60 -18.52 -9.30
N LEU A 116 0.32 -19.36 -9.77
CA LEU A 116 1.02 -19.19 -11.04
C LEU A 116 0.20 -19.64 -12.25
N ARG A 117 -0.73 -20.58 -12.06
CA ARG A 117 -1.57 -21.12 -13.13
C ARG A 117 -3.04 -20.92 -12.81
N ASN A 118 -3.74 -20.17 -13.67
CA ASN A 118 -5.19 -20.11 -13.63
C ASN A 118 -5.80 -21.46 -14.05
N ALA A 119 -6.50 -22.12 -13.13
CA ALA A 119 -7.11 -23.44 -13.31
C ALA A 119 -8.64 -23.36 -13.51
N VAL A 120 -9.18 -22.19 -13.87
CA VAL A 120 -10.64 -22.01 -14.03
C VAL A 120 -11.24 -22.96 -15.08
N THR A 121 -10.48 -23.26 -16.14
CA THR A 121 -10.89 -24.19 -17.21
C THR A 121 -10.89 -25.64 -16.78
N ASP A 122 -10.19 -25.97 -15.69
CA ASP A 122 -10.05 -27.33 -15.18
C ASP A 122 -11.23 -27.69 -14.24
N LEU A 123 -12.03 -26.69 -13.84
CA LEU A 123 -13.21 -26.88 -12.99
C LEU A 123 -14.37 -27.52 -13.76
N ASN A 124 -15.15 -28.31 -13.03
CA ASN A 124 -16.46 -28.73 -13.51
C ASN A 124 -17.39 -27.50 -13.61
N TYR A 125 -18.14 -27.40 -14.70
CA TYR A 125 -19.10 -26.31 -14.94
C TYR A 125 -20.09 -26.10 -13.78
N GLY A 126 -20.58 -27.17 -13.14
CA GLY A 126 -21.49 -27.05 -12.00
C GLY A 126 -20.83 -26.41 -10.77
N VAL A 127 -19.54 -26.68 -10.54
CA VAL A 127 -18.78 -26.03 -9.46
C VAL A 127 -18.54 -24.57 -9.79
N LEU A 128 -18.17 -24.25 -11.03
CA LEU A 128 -17.99 -22.88 -11.48
C LEU A 128 -19.28 -22.05 -11.31
N GLN A 129 -20.44 -22.62 -11.67
CA GLN A 129 -21.73 -21.97 -11.47
C GLN A 129 -22.05 -21.73 -9.99
N GLN A 130 -21.80 -22.70 -9.12
CA GLN A 130 -21.99 -22.53 -7.67
C GLN A 130 -21.12 -21.40 -7.11
N LEU A 131 -19.84 -21.33 -7.53
CA LEU A 131 -18.93 -20.26 -7.13
C LEU A 131 -19.40 -18.89 -7.65
N HIS A 132 -19.93 -18.82 -8.87
CA HIS A 132 -20.50 -17.59 -9.40
C HIS A 132 -21.70 -17.11 -8.56
N GLU A 133 -22.66 -17.99 -8.28
CA GLU A 133 -23.85 -17.68 -7.48
C GLU A 133 -23.49 -17.25 -6.04
N GLU A 134 -22.52 -17.94 -5.43
CA GLU A 134 -22.00 -17.61 -4.10
C GLU A 134 -21.33 -16.22 -4.08
N LEU A 135 -20.57 -15.88 -5.13
CA LEU A 135 -19.93 -14.58 -5.26
C LEU A 135 -20.97 -13.47 -5.45
N GLU A 136 -22.00 -13.66 -6.29
CA GLU A 136 -23.09 -12.69 -6.47
C GLU A 136 -23.88 -12.44 -5.17
N LEU A 137 -24.14 -13.49 -4.40
CA LEU A 137 -24.75 -13.34 -3.07
C LEU A 137 -23.86 -12.49 -2.16
N MET A 138 -22.55 -12.77 -2.12
CA MET A 138 -21.63 -12.03 -1.25
C MET A 138 -21.37 -10.59 -1.71
N LYS A 139 -21.57 -10.26 -2.99
CA LYS A 139 -21.55 -8.86 -3.47
C LYS A 139 -22.69 -8.03 -2.88
N THR A 140 -23.83 -8.64 -2.57
CA THR A 140 -25.07 -7.94 -2.21
C THR A 140 -25.45 -8.06 -0.74
N CYS A 141 -25.03 -9.13 -0.07
CA CYS A 141 -25.39 -9.43 1.31
C CYS A 141 -24.94 -8.33 2.30
N ARG A 142 -25.70 -8.14 3.39
CA ARG A 142 -25.35 -7.19 4.44
C ARG A 142 -25.36 -7.83 5.82
N GLY A 143 -24.22 -7.69 6.51
CA GLY A 143 -24.07 -8.18 7.87
C GLY A 143 -24.05 -9.71 7.95
N ARG A 144 -23.84 -10.22 9.16
CA ARG A 144 -23.59 -11.65 9.39
C ARG A 144 -24.78 -12.54 9.01
N GLN A 145 -26.01 -12.08 9.21
CA GLN A 145 -27.20 -12.92 9.02
C GLN A 145 -27.45 -13.23 7.54
N GLU A 146 -27.16 -12.28 6.65
CA GLU A 146 -27.34 -12.43 5.20
C GLU A 146 -26.08 -12.99 4.52
N CYS A 147 -24.89 -12.64 5.01
CA CYS A 147 -23.61 -13.05 4.41
C CYS A 147 -23.08 -14.40 4.93
N ALA A 148 -23.65 -14.95 6.00
CA ALA A 148 -23.28 -16.29 6.44
C ALA A 148 -23.82 -17.30 5.44
N LEU A 149 -22.96 -17.75 4.54
CA LEU A 149 -23.24 -18.87 3.65
C LEU A 149 -23.67 -20.05 4.51
N ARG A 150 -24.98 -20.35 4.48
CA ARG A 150 -25.47 -21.60 5.04
C ARG A 150 -24.94 -22.67 4.12
N SER A 151 -23.83 -23.29 4.52
CA SER A 151 -23.29 -24.47 3.86
C SER A 151 -24.46 -25.42 3.58
N SER A 152 -24.82 -25.53 2.30
CA SER A 152 -25.87 -26.41 1.78
C SER A 152 -25.38 -27.86 1.81
N ALA A 153 -24.97 -28.30 2.99
CA ALA A 153 -24.81 -29.70 3.36
C ALA A 153 -25.92 -29.98 4.38
N THR A 154 -27.14 -30.17 3.88
CA THR A 154 -28.26 -31.00 4.41
C THR A 154 -29.56 -30.49 3.78
N ARG A 155 -29.91 -31.02 2.61
CA ARG A 155 -31.28 -31.40 2.30
C ARG A 155 -31.24 -32.66 1.45
#